data_AF-A0A933G4Z8-F1
#
_entry.id   AF-A0A933G4Z8-F1
#
_cell.length_a   1.000
_cell.length_b   1.000
_cell.length_c   1.000
_cell.angle_alpha   90.00
_cell.angle_beta   90.00
_cell.angle_gamma   90.00
#
_symmetry.space_group_name_H-M   'P 1'
#
loop_
_entity.id
_entity.type
_entity.pdbx_description
1 polymer ?
#
loop_
_entity_poly.entity_id
_entity_poly.type
_entity_poly.pdbx_seq_one_letter_code
_entity_poly.pdbx_strand_id
1 'polypeptide(L)'
;YGATSGEAYVSGVAGERFCVRNSGAHVIVEGVGDHGCEYMTGGRVVVIGPTGRNFAAGMSGGVAYVLDEVGDFGEFRCNLEMVDLEELVDHRDLAELRQLLEKHANYTHSTVARRILDNFQAYVPRFVKVMPQDYKRVMLERLARQQERESADVELVEVSNG
;
A
#
# COMPACT_ATOMS: atom_id res chain seq x y z
N TYR A 1 -15.72 -2.18 5.71
CA TYR A 1 -16.43 -2.68 4.52
C TYR A 1 -16.87 -1.50 3.67
N GLY A 2 -16.58 -1.50 2.37
CA GLY A 2 -17.15 -0.50 1.44
C GLY A 2 -16.73 0.96 1.68
N ALA A 3 -15.65 1.19 2.43
CA ALA A 3 -15.26 2.53 2.84
C ALA A 3 -14.78 3.36 1.65
N THR A 4 -15.21 4.61 1.54
CA THR A 4 -14.89 5.51 0.41
C THR A 4 -13.90 6.60 0.76
N SER A 5 -13.72 6.90 2.04
CA SER A 5 -12.73 7.84 2.58
C SER A 5 -12.54 7.60 4.08
N GLY A 6 -11.60 8.33 4.68
CA GLY A 6 -11.32 8.29 6.11
C GLY A 6 -10.10 7.45 6.48
N GLU A 7 -9.80 7.42 7.77
CA GLU A 7 -8.64 6.72 8.31
C GLU A 7 -9.06 5.78 9.46
N ALA A 8 -8.39 4.65 9.60
CA ALA A 8 -8.58 3.74 10.74
C ALA A 8 -7.24 3.14 11.21
N TYR A 9 -7.06 3.10 12.53
CA TYR A 9 -5.83 2.65 13.19
C TYR A 9 -6.18 1.57 14.20
N VAL A 10 -5.76 0.33 13.95
CA VAL A 10 -6.17 -0.85 14.73
C VAL A 10 -4.94 -1.50 15.36
N SER A 11 -4.73 -1.31 16.66
CA SER A 11 -3.69 -2.04 17.39
C SER A 11 -4.23 -3.40 17.83
N GLY A 12 -3.89 -4.43 17.07
CA GLY A 12 -4.37 -5.79 17.21
C GLY A 12 -4.62 -6.48 15.87
N VAL A 13 -5.14 -7.70 15.95
CA VAL A 13 -5.42 -8.55 14.80
C VAL A 13 -6.89 -8.45 14.41
N ALA A 14 -7.17 -8.11 13.16
CA ALA A 14 -8.51 -8.15 12.61
C ALA A 14 -8.86 -9.56 12.10
N GLY A 15 -10.15 -9.88 12.07
CA GLY A 15 -10.65 -11.14 11.52
C GLY A 15 -10.57 -11.23 10.00
N GLU A 16 -11.34 -12.15 9.44
CA GLU A 16 -11.42 -12.38 8.00
C GLU A 16 -12.04 -11.19 7.25
N ARG A 17 -11.74 -11.09 5.94
CA ARG A 17 -12.29 -10.08 5.03
C ARG A 17 -12.04 -8.64 5.48
N PHE A 18 -10.93 -8.40 6.17
CA PHE A 18 -10.54 -7.06 6.56
C PHE A 18 -10.37 -6.16 5.33
N CYS A 19 -10.88 -4.92 5.39
CA CYS A 19 -10.90 -3.99 4.26
C CYS A 19 -11.55 -4.53 2.97
N VAL A 20 -12.48 -5.49 3.07
CA VAL A 20 -13.27 -5.93 1.92
C VAL A 20 -14.01 -4.75 1.27
N ARG A 21 -13.86 -4.63 -0.06
CA ARG A 21 -14.39 -3.52 -0.87
C ARG A 21 -13.97 -2.13 -0.38
N ASN A 22 -12.78 -1.98 0.19
CA ASN A 22 -12.25 -0.65 0.46
C ASN A 22 -12.06 0.09 -0.88
N SER A 23 -12.58 1.31 -0.97
CA SER A 23 -12.56 2.14 -2.18
C SER A 23 -11.83 3.48 -1.94
N GLY A 24 -11.35 3.75 -0.73
CA GLY A 24 -10.67 5.02 -0.45
C GLY A 24 -10.23 5.29 0.99
N ALA A 25 -10.46 4.39 1.95
CA ALA A 25 -9.97 4.56 3.30
C ALA A 25 -8.49 4.19 3.43
N HIS A 26 -7.79 4.87 4.34
CA HIS A 26 -6.42 4.56 4.74
C HIS A 26 -6.46 3.81 6.07
N VAL A 27 -5.96 2.58 6.10
CA VAL A 27 -6.12 1.70 7.26
C VAL A 27 -4.81 1.06 7.62
N ILE A 28 -4.52 0.94 8.90
CA ILE A 28 -3.37 0.21 9.42
C ILE A 28 -3.78 -0.73 10.56
N VAL A 29 -3.25 -1.94 10.52
CA VAL A 29 -3.60 -3.05 11.41
C VAL A 29 -2.39 -3.93 11.69
N GLU A 30 -2.33 -4.56 12.86
CA GLU A 30 -1.21 -5.42 13.29
C GLU A 30 -1.36 -6.89 12.88
N GLY A 31 -2.39 -7.21 12.09
CA GLY A 31 -2.59 -8.54 11.51
C GLY A 31 -4.01 -8.69 10.97
N VAL A 32 -4.19 -9.62 10.03
CA VAL A 32 -5.49 -9.89 9.39
C VAL A 32 -5.69 -11.38 9.20
N GLY A 33 -6.95 -11.83 9.24
CA GLY A 33 -7.33 -13.19 8.83
C GLY A 33 -7.35 -13.37 7.30
N ASP A 34 -8.03 -14.44 6.86
CA ASP A 34 -8.15 -14.78 5.44
C ASP A 34 -8.94 -13.70 4.66
N HIS A 35 -8.70 -13.59 3.35
CA HIS A 35 -9.39 -12.68 2.42
C HIS A 35 -9.21 -11.18 2.73
N GLY A 36 -8.08 -10.80 3.34
CA GLY A 36 -7.73 -9.38 3.51
C GLY A 36 -7.71 -8.63 2.17
N CYS A 37 -8.23 -7.40 2.14
CA CYS A 37 -8.32 -6.54 0.95
C CYS A 37 -9.09 -7.13 -0.24
N GLU A 38 -9.95 -8.13 -0.01
CA GLU A 38 -10.77 -8.72 -1.07
C GLU A 38 -11.66 -7.64 -1.73
N TYR A 39 -11.69 -7.62 -3.07
CA TYR A 39 -12.43 -6.64 -3.88
C TYR A 39 -12.09 -5.16 -3.59
N MET A 40 -10.92 -4.86 -3.02
CA MET A 40 -10.48 -3.48 -2.81
C MET A 40 -10.26 -2.78 -4.16
N THR A 41 -10.80 -1.56 -4.29
CA THR A 41 -10.76 -0.73 -5.51
C THR A 41 -10.06 0.61 -5.29
N GLY A 42 -9.69 0.94 -4.05
CA GLY A 42 -9.01 2.18 -3.71
C GLY A 42 -8.60 2.26 -2.24
N GLY A 43 -7.86 3.31 -1.90
CA GLY A 43 -7.34 3.54 -0.55
C GLY A 43 -5.94 2.96 -0.31
N ARG A 44 -5.57 2.89 0.97
CA ARG A 44 -4.28 2.39 1.46
C ARG A 44 -4.51 1.42 2.61
N VAL A 45 -3.86 0.27 2.60
CA VAL A 45 -3.92 -0.68 3.73
C VAL A 45 -2.50 -1.08 4.12
N VAL A 46 -2.13 -0.87 5.38
CA VAL A 46 -0.84 -1.31 5.93
C VAL A 46 -1.11 -2.44 6.93
N VAL A 47 -0.48 -3.60 6.74
CA VAL A 47 -0.53 -4.72 7.67
C VAL A 47 0.86 -4.92 8.26
N ILE A 48 1.02 -4.65 9.56
CA ILE A 48 2.31 -4.77 10.28
C ILE A 48 2.41 -6.04 11.12
N GLY A 49 1.86 -7.14 10.63
CA GLY A 49 1.93 -8.45 11.24
C GLY A 49 1.34 -9.53 10.34
N PRO A 50 0.93 -10.68 10.88
CA PRO A 50 0.55 -11.84 10.08
C PRO A 50 -0.70 -11.59 9.23
N THR A 51 -0.71 -12.18 8.04
CA THR A 51 -1.86 -12.25 7.14
C THR A 51 -2.39 -13.67 7.05
N GLY A 52 -3.69 -13.82 6.80
CA GLY A 52 -4.30 -15.07 6.36
C GLY A 52 -4.16 -15.30 4.85
N ARG A 53 -4.83 -16.33 4.36
CA ARG A 53 -4.79 -16.77 2.96
C ARG A 53 -5.66 -15.91 2.04
N ASN A 54 -5.42 -16.05 0.73
CA ASN A 54 -6.21 -15.42 -0.33
C ASN A 54 -6.33 -13.89 -0.19
N PHE A 55 -5.27 -13.25 0.33
CA PHE A 55 -5.16 -11.81 0.43
C PHE A 55 -5.20 -11.18 -0.97
N ALA A 56 -5.87 -10.04 -1.11
CA ALA A 56 -6.03 -9.27 -2.35
C ALA A 56 -6.82 -9.96 -3.48
N ALA A 57 -7.60 -11.00 -3.17
CA ALA A 57 -8.48 -11.61 -4.17
C ALA A 57 -9.46 -10.58 -4.78
N GLY A 58 -9.48 -10.46 -6.11
CA GLY A 58 -10.31 -9.48 -6.81
C GLY A 58 -9.94 -8.00 -6.53
N MET A 59 -8.78 -7.74 -5.94
CA MET A 59 -8.29 -6.38 -5.72
C MET A 59 -7.96 -5.73 -7.07
N SER A 60 -8.65 -4.65 -7.39
CA SER A 60 -8.59 -3.96 -8.71
C SER A 60 -8.13 -2.50 -8.61
N GLY A 61 -8.01 -1.95 -7.41
CA GLY A 61 -7.36 -0.65 -7.20
C GLY A 61 -6.89 -0.43 -5.76
N GLY A 62 -6.13 0.66 -5.57
CA GLY A 62 -5.49 0.98 -4.29
C GLY A 62 -4.12 0.29 -4.12
N VAL A 63 -3.53 0.47 -2.94
CA VAL A 63 -2.20 -0.09 -2.59
C VAL A 63 -2.28 -0.70 -1.20
N ALA A 64 -1.68 -1.88 -1.03
CA ALA A 64 -1.44 -2.43 0.30
C ALA A 64 0.06 -2.62 0.56
N TYR A 65 0.48 -2.37 1.79
CA TYR A 65 1.84 -2.63 2.28
C TYR A 65 1.76 -3.71 3.35
N VAL A 66 2.39 -4.86 3.12
CA VAL A 66 2.34 -6.01 4.03
C VAL A 66 3.74 -6.26 4.57
N LEU A 67 3.90 -6.28 5.88
CA LEU A 67 5.13 -6.71 6.53
C LEU A 67 5.21 -8.24 6.49
N ASP A 68 6.08 -8.77 5.63
CA ASP A 68 6.34 -10.20 5.50
C ASP A 68 7.62 -10.58 6.25
N GLU A 69 7.49 -10.86 7.55
CA GLU A 69 8.64 -11.26 8.37
C GLU A 69 9.11 -12.70 8.10
N VAL A 70 8.25 -13.54 7.54
CA VAL A 70 8.54 -14.97 7.31
C VAL A 70 9.05 -15.22 5.89
N GLY A 71 8.67 -14.37 4.93
CA GLY A 71 9.01 -14.52 3.51
C GLY A 71 8.06 -15.46 2.76
N ASP A 72 6.88 -15.75 3.32
CA ASP A 72 5.92 -16.73 2.81
C ASP A 72 4.63 -16.09 2.26
N PHE A 73 4.51 -14.76 2.35
CA PHE A 73 3.30 -14.04 1.98
C PHE A 73 2.95 -14.22 0.50
N GLY A 74 3.94 -14.01 -0.37
CA GLY A 74 3.72 -14.07 -1.82
C GLY A 74 3.43 -15.48 -2.34
N GLU A 75 3.99 -16.51 -1.70
CA GLU A 75 3.86 -17.89 -2.16
C GLU A 75 2.56 -18.55 -1.69
N PHE A 76 2.14 -18.31 -0.44
CA PHE A 76 1.04 -19.08 0.16
C PHE A 76 -0.17 -18.26 0.60
N ARG A 77 -0.04 -16.93 0.68
CA ARG A 77 -1.05 -16.08 1.32
C ARG A 77 -1.68 -15.06 0.40
N CYS A 78 -0.95 -14.58 -0.61
CA CYS A 78 -1.46 -13.61 -1.57
C CYS A 78 -2.07 -14.30 -2.81
N ASN A 79 -3.24 -13.80 -3.24
CA ASN A 79 -3.82 -14.17 -4.52
C ASN A 79 -3.25 -13.25 -5.61
N LEU A 80 -2.45 -13.82 -6.51
CA LEU A 80 -1.73 -13.11 -7.56
C LEU A 80 -2.48 -13.01 -8.90
N GLU A 81 -3.78 -13.35 -8.94
CA GLU A 81 -4.56 -13.36 -10.18
C GLU A 81 -4.66 -11.96 -10.82
N MET A 82 -4.74 -10.91 -10.01
CA MET A 82 -4.95 -9.53 -10.46
C MET A 82 -3.91 -8.52 -9.92
N VAL A 83 -2.99 -8.97 -9.07
CA VAL A 83 -2.04 -8.10 -8.38
C VAL A 83 -0.60 -8.55 -8.59
N ASP A 84 0.30 -7.58 -8.65
CA ASP A 84 1.74 -7.78 -8.56
C ASP A 84 2.22 -7.50 -7.14
N LEU A 85 3.30 -8.19 -6.77
CA LEU A 85 4.09 -7.90 -5.58
C LEU A 85 5.35 -7.14 -5.98
N GLU A 86 5.61 -6.03 -5.31
CA GLU A 86 6.76 -5.16 -5.56
C GLU A 86 7.57 -4.95 -4.28
N GLU A 87 8.88 -4.80 -4.45
CA GLU A 87 9.76 -4.29 -3.40
C GLU A 87 9.50 -2.80 -3.16
N LEU A 88 9.67 -2.36 -1.92
CA LEU A 88 9.42 -0.98 -1.52
C LEU A 88 10.63 -0.08 -1.76
N VAL A 89 10.86 0.30 -3.02
CA VAL A 89 12.01 1.13 -3.45
C VAL A 89 11.66 2.59 -3.77
N ASP A 90 10.40 2.91 -4.06
CA ASP A 90 9.97 4.29 -4.37
C ASP A 90 9.95 5.15 -3.09
N HIS A 91 10.64 6.30 -3.12
CA HIS A 91 10.70 7.24 -2.00
C HIS A 91 9.32 7.77 -1.56
N ARG A 92 8.35 7.87 -2.47
CA ARG A 92 6.99 8.31 -2.15
C ARG A 92 6.24 7.26 -1.35
N ASP A 93 6.37 5.99 -1.74
CA ASP A 93 5.76 4.87 -1.02
C ASP A 93 6.40 4.73 0.37
N LEU A 94 7.72 4.88 0.47
CA LEU A 94 8.45 4.89 1.75
C LEU A 94 7.99 6.01 2.68
N ALA A 95 7.81 7.22 2.14
CA ALA A 95 7.31 8.35 2.91
C ALA A 95 5.86 8.15 3.37
N GLU A 96 4.99 7.63 2.49
CA GLU A 96 3.58 7.33 2.81
C GLU A 96 3.48 6.26 3.90
N LEU A 97 4.20 5.14 3.76
CA LEU A 97 4.26 4.07 4.76
C LEU A 97 4.72 4.61 6.11
N ARG A 98 5.81 5.38 6.12
CA ARG A 98 6.34 5.98 7.35
C ARG A 98 5.29 6.88 8.03
N GLN A 99 4.62 7.73 7.26
CA GLN A 99 3.58 8.62 7.80
C GLN A 99 2.41 7.82 8.41
N LEU A 100 1.96 6.76 7.75
CA LEU A 100 0.88 5.90 8.26
C LEU A 100 1.29 5.18 9.55
N LEU A 101 2.54 4.69 9.63
CA LEU A 101 3.10 4.10 10.85
C LEU A 101 3.20 5.10 12.00
N GLU A 102 3.66 6.33 11.72
CA GLU A 102 3.77 7.40 12.71
C GLU A 102 2.39 7.75 13.29
N LYS A 103 1.38 7.93 12.43
CA LYS A 103 -0.01 8.14 12.86
C LYS A 103 -0.52 6.96 13.70
N HIS A 104 -0.26 5.73 13.28
CA HIS A 104 -0.67 4.54 14.04
C HIS A 104 -0.04 4.49 15.43
N ALA A 105 1.28 4.69 15.53
CA ALA A 105 1.98 4.72 16.81
C ALA A 105 1.45 5.84 17.72
N ASN A 106 1.11 7.00 17.15
CA ASN A 106 0.59 8.13 17.91
C ASN A 106 -0.84 7.91 18.40
N TYR A 107 -1.74 7.36 17.57
CA TYR A 107 -3.14 7.17 17.92
C TYR A 107 -3.41 5.93 18.77
N THR A 108 -2.55 4.91 18.69
CA THR A 108 -2.80 3.61 19.33
C THR A 108 -1.77 3.22 20.37
N HIS A 109 -0.65 3.97 20.46
CA HIS A 109 0.51 3.60 21.27
C HIS A 109 1.09 2.21 20.93
N SER A 110 0.89 1.75 19.69
CA SER A 110 1.41 0.46 19.20
C SER A 110 2.92 0.35 19.38
N THR A 111 3.34 -0.66 20.14
CA THR A 111 4.75 -1.00 20.33
C THR A 111 5.35 -1.64 19.07
N VAL A 112 4.53 -2.32 18.27
CA VAL A 112 4.91 -2.89 16.97
C VAL A 112 5.26 -1.77 15.99
N ALA A 113 4.37 -0.78 15.84
CA ALA A 113 4.62 0.38 14.98
C ALA A 113 5.86 1.17 15.43
N ARG A 114 6.04 1.37 16.75
CA ARG A 114 7.23 2.04 17.30
C ARG A 114 8.50 1.28 16.96
N ARG A 115 8.52 -0.04 17.16
CA ARG A 115 9.69 -0.89 16.83
C ARG A 115 10.07 -0.81 15.35
N ILE A 116 9.07 -0.80 14.47
CA ILE A 116 9.28 -0.66 13.02
C ILE A 116 9.86 0.72 12.71
N LEU A 117 9.29 1.79 13.26
CA LEU A 117 9.76 3.16 13.03
C LEU A 117 11.21 3.39 13.51
N ASP A 118 11.55 2.84 14.68
CA ASP A 118 12.90 2.97 15.26
C ASP A 118 13.96 2.25 14.42
N ASN A 119 13.55 1.23 13.64
CA ASN A 119 14.43 0.42 12.80
C ASN A 119 14.01 0.45 11.32
N PHE A 120 13.40 1.55 10.87
CA PHE A 120 12.62 1.59 9.63
C PHE A 120 13.39 1.03 8.43
N GLN A 121 14.64 1.46 8.24
CA GLN A 121 15.47 1.00 7.11
C GLN A 121 15.76 -0.51 7.12
N ALA A 122 15.82 -1.13 8.30
CA ALA A 122 16.01 -2.57 8.42
C ALA A 122 14.72 -3.36 8.13
N TYR A 123 13.55 -2.73 8.30
CA TYR A 123 12.25 -3.34 8.00
C TYR A 123 11.81 -3.13 6.55
N VAL A 124 12.25 -2.07 5.87
CA VAL A 124 11.87 -1.76 4.47
C VAL A 124 11.98 -2.98 3.54
N PRO A 125 13.09 -3.75 3.52
CA PRO A 125 13.19 -4.92 2.64
C PRO A 125 12.21 -6.06 2.95
N ARG A 126 11.54 -6.02 4.10
CA ARG A 126 10.53 -7.01 4.53
C ARG A 126 9.11 -6.56 4.20
N PHE A 127 8.94 -5.31 3.74
CA PHE A 127 7.64 -4.86 3.26
C PHE A 127 7.45 -5.27 1.80
N VAL A 128 6.32 -5.90 1.55
CA VAL A 128 5.83 -6.20 0.20
C VAL A 128 4.73 -5.21 -0.14
N LYS A 129 4.87 -4.54 -1.28
CA LYS A 129 3.82 -3.69 -1.85
C LYS A 129 2.94 -4.54 -2.75
N VAL A 130 1.64 -4.53 -2.51
CA VAL A 130 0.63 -5.21 -3.33
C VAL A 130 -0.08 -4.16 -4.18
N MET A 131 -0.01 -4.32 -5.50
CA MET A 131 -0.68 -3.42 -6.44
C MET A 131 -1.40 -4.18 -7.56
N PRO A 132 -2.65 -3.79 -7.89
CA PRO A 132 -3.35 -4.36 -9.03
C PRO A 132 -2.67 -4.01 -10.34
N GLN A 133 -2.54 -5.00 -11.23
CA GLN A 133 -1.84 -4.90 -12.50
C GLN A 133 -2.42 -3.80 -13.41
N ASP A 134 -3.74 -3.76 -13.55
CA ASP A 134 -4.43 -2.76 -14.36
C ASP A 134 -4.30 -1.35 -13.75
N TYR A 135 -4.38 -1.24 -12.42
CA TYR A 135 -4.20 0.03 -11.71
C TYR A 135 -2.79 0.59 -11.93
N LYS A 136 -1.78 -0.27 -11.79
CA LYS A 136 -0.37 0.06 -12.06
C LYS A 136 -0.17 0.53 -13.50
N ARG A 137 -0.71 -0.19 -14.49
CA ARG A 137 -0.62 0.19 -15.91
C ARG A 137 -1.17 1.60 -16.14
N VAL A 138 -2.39 1.88 -15.66
CA VAL A 138 -3.03 3.19 -15.81
C VAL A 138 -2.24 4.29 -15.08
N MET A 139 -1.67 4.00 -13.90
CA MET A 139 -0.84 4.96 -13.16
C MET A 139 0.43 5.33 -13.94
N LEU A 140 1.15 4.34 -14.48
CA LEU A 140 2.37 4.55 -15.25
C LEU A 140 2.10 5.33 -16.54
N GLU A 141 1.00 5.01 -17.25
CA GLU A 141 0.58 5.77 -18.44
C GLU A 141 0.30 7.24 -18.12
N ARG A 142 -0.31 7.53 -16.96
CA ARG A 142 -0.58 8.91 -16.53
C ARG A 142 0.70 9.66 -16.20
N LEU A 143 1.65 9.01 -15.50
CA LEU A 143 2.94 9.60 -15.17
C LEU A 143 3.73 9.93 -16.44
N ALA A 144 3.80 9.01 -17.41
CA ALA A 144 4.48 9.24 -18.69
C ALA A 144 3.88 10.46 -19.42
N ARG A 145 2.55 10.53 -19.51
CA ARG A 145 1.85 11.67 -20.13
C ARG A 145 2.07 13.00 -19.40
N GLN A 146 2.24 12.97 -18.08
CA GLN A 146 2.57 14.18 -17.30
C GLN A 146 3.99 14.65 -17.59
N GLN A 147 4.97 13.72 -17.62
CA GLN A 147 6.35 14.03 -17.95
C GLN A 147 6.48 14.58 -19.38
N GLU A 148 5.79 13.99 -20.36
CA GLU A 148 5.76 14.50 -21.73
C GLU A 148 5.23 15.94 -21.80
N ARG A 149 4.14 16.24 -21.07
CA ARG A 149 3.58 17.59 -21.00
C ARG A 149 4.54 18.58 -20.37
N GLU A 150 5.13 18.22 -19.23
CA GLU A 150 6.12 19.06 -18.54
C GLU A 150 7.33 19.33 -19.43
N SER A 151 7.83 18.34 -20.17
CA SER A 151 8.94 18.54 -21.11
C SER A 151 8.57 19.48 -22.28
N ALA A 152 7.36 19.35 -22.83
CA ALA A 152 6.89 20.21 -23.93
C ALA A 152 6.68 21.66 -23.48
N ASP A 153 6.19 21.88 -22.26
CA ASP A 153 6.03 23.21 -21.68
C ASP A 153 7.40 23.89 -21.45
N VAL A 154 8.42 23.15 -21.02
CA VAL A 154 9.80 23.65 -20.88
C VAL A 154 10.38 24.06 -22.24
N GLU A 155 10.25 23.22 -23.27
CA GLU A 155 10.73 23.54 -24.63
C GLU A 155 10.07 24.80 -25.20
N LEU A 156 8.76 24.98 -25.00
CA LEU A 156 8.04 26.18 -25.45
C LEU A 156 8.52 27.46 -24.76
N VAL A 157 8.83 27.39 -23.46
CA VAL A 157 9.37 28.53 -22.70
C VAL A 157 10.78 28.90 -23.19
N GLU A 158 11.63 27.91 -23.45
CA GLU A 158 12.98 28.14 -23.98
C GLU A 158 12.97 28.76 -25.38
N VAL A 159 12.09 28.29 -26.27
CA VAL A 159 11.93 28.86 -27.62
C VAL A 159 11.36 30.28 -27.58
N SER A 160 10.53 30.63 -26.61
CA SER A 160 9.97 31.98 -26.48
C SER A 160 10.95 33.03 -25.92
N ASN A 161 12.00 32.58 -25.22
CA ASN A 161 12.99 33.43 -24.56
C ASN A 161 14.30 33.60 -25.35
N GLY A 162 14.40 33.00 -26.54
CA GLY A 162 15.53 33.12 -27.48
C GLY A 162 15.17 33.95 -28.71
#